data_AF-A0A945DGJ8-F1
#
_entry.id   AF-A0A945DGJ8-F1
#
_cell.length_a   1.000
_cell.length_b   1.000
_cell.length_c   1.000
_cell.angle_alpha   90.00
_cell.angle_beta   90.00
_cell.angle_gamma   90.00
#
_symmetry.space_group_name_H-M   'P 1'
#
loop_
_entity.id
_entity.type
_entity.pdbx_description
1 polymer ?
#
loop_
_entity_poly.entity_id
_entity_poly.type
_entity_poly.pdbx_seq_one_letter_code
_entity_poly.pdbx_strand_id
1 'polypeptide(L)'
;LQDLSCNNNRLISLPHQIANLTNLHKDGFSCDKNPLQYVPKSLKKLEDERKFGYLWNKPPFDASLFMDSPPVPQPDENGILSIGHPDHVQWFFDEYRNNPDFKKQIQKAVKRIEYTDFFEELVVPMPILRMYPGESEPQYCLEFDSEWQVLAATLRFEIDGTFREEFKKTQNINFIGLGLTKIPPFVFQCRNIEKIFLERNQIKELPEKIALLEKLTFLGLGCNNLQQLPLALERLDKLRVITLDLNPFDHPYAQMPHLERLPDLEHISVDGELAQRLYGQCKCSGTRVRFRQLINQSF
;
A
#
# COMPACT_ATOMS: atom_id res chain seq x y z
N LEU A 1 13.88 -16.83 -17.74
CA LEU A 1 15.18 -16.17 -17.53
C LEU A 1 16.25 -17.26 -17.54
N GLN A 2 17.22 -17.17 -18.44
CA GLN A 2 18.30 -18.16 -18.59
C GLN A 2 19.62 -17.68 -17.99
N ASP A 3 19.85 -16.36 -18.06
CA ASP A 3 21.00 -15.67 -17.47
C ASP A 3 20.52 -14.42 -16.70
N LEU A 4 21.11 -14.16 -15.55
CA LEU A 4 20.86 -13.07 -14.61
C LEU A 4 22.19 -12.66 -13.94
N SER A 5 22.74 -11.52 -14.35
CA SER A 5 23.92 -10.92 -13.72
C SER A 5 23.56 -9.63 -13.00
N CYS A 6 23.86 -9.58 -11.71
CA CYS A 6 23.71 -8.40 -10.85
C CYS A 6 25.03 -7.99 -10.19
N ASN A 7 26.14 -8.21 -10.89
CA ASN A 7 27.49 -7.91 -10.42
C ASN A 7 27.75 -6.40 -10.26
N ASN A 8 28.64 -6.03 -9.32
CA ASN A 8 29.07 -4.64 -9.08
C ASN A 8 27.94 -3.68 -8.70
N ASN A 9 26.99 -4.14 -7.89
CA ASN A 9 25.91 -3.32 -7.36
C ASN A 9 26.13 -3.05 -5.87
N ARG A 10 25.11 -2.48 -5.22
CA ARG A 10 25.05 -2.24 -3.77
C ARG A 10 24.06 -3.18 -3.09
N LEU A 11 23.90 -4.41 -3.60
CA LEU A 11 22.97 -5.37 -3.03
C LEU A 11 23.47 -5.81 -1.66
N ILE A 12 22.63 -5.64 -0.64
CA ILE A 12 22.87 -6.09 0.73
C ILE A 12 22.21 -7.44 1.03
N SER A 13 21.23 -7.83 0.22
CA SER A 13 20.50 -9.09 0.35
C SER A 13 20.05 -9.61 -1.01
N LEU A 14 19.70 -10.90 -1.05
CA LEU A 14 19.03 -11.52 -2.19
C LEU A 14 17.60 -11.94 -1.78
N PRO A 15 16.58 -11.72 -2.63
CA PRO A 15 15.22 -12.19 -2.36
C PRO A 15 15.10 -13.70 -2.55
N HIS A 16 14.25 -14.34 -1.76
CA HIS A 16 14.04 -15.80 -1.79
C HIS A 16 13.48 -16.28 -3.14
N GLN A 17 12.80 -15.40 -3.89
CA GLN A 17 12.19 -15.66 -5.19
C GLN A 17 13.20 -15.97 -6.29
N ILE A 18 14.50 -15.65 -6.11
CA ILE A 18 15.54 -16.05 -7.06
C ILE A 18 15.58 -17.57 -7.20
N ALA A 19 15.22 -18.33 -6.16
CA ALA A 19 15.10 -19.78 -6.21
C ALA A 19 14.03 -20.28 -7.20
N ASN A 20 13.08 -19.43 -7.62
CA ASN A 20 12.05 -19.76 -8.61
C ASN A 20 12.55 -19.70 -10.06
N LEU A 21 13.78 -19.22 -10.29
CA LEU A 21 14.39 -19.12 -11.62
C LEU A 21 14.88 -20.50 -12.10
N THR A 22 13.95 -21.44 -12.31
CA THR A 22 14.24 -22.84 -12.63
C THR A 22 14.95 -23.02 -13.98
N ASN A 23 14.75 -22.08 -14.91
CA ASN A 23 15.33 -22.09 -16.26
C ASN A 23 16.75 -21.50 -16.34
N LEU A 24 17.37 -21.14 -15.21
CA LEU A 24 18.75 -20.66 -15.19
C LEU A 24 19.70 -21.74 -15.71
N HIS A 25 20.65 -21.33 -16.56
CA HIS A 25 21.75 -22.17 -16.98
C HIS A 25 22.72 -22.44 -15.84
N LYS A 26 23.62 -23.42 -16.04
CA LYS A 26 24.65 -23.86 -15.09
C LYS A 26 25.50 -22.69 -14.55
N ASP A 27 25.70 -21.65 -15.35
CA ASP A 27 26.45 -20.46 -14.98
C ASP A 27 25.61 -19.19 -15.09
N GLY A 28 24.28 -19.35 -15.14
CA GLY A 28 23.35 -18.30 -15.50
C GLY A 28 23.17 -17.24 -14.42
N PHE A 29 23.52 -17.50 -13.15
CA PHE A 29 23.43 -16.48 -12.09
C PHE A 29 24.80 -16.01 -11.60
N SER A 30 24.96 -14.68 -11.49
CA SER A 30 26.16 -14.05 -10.90
C SER A 30 25.78 -12.79 -10.12
N CYS A 31 26.31 -12.65 -8.90
CA CYS A 31 26.06 -11.53 -7.98
C CYS A 31 27.36 -11.02 -7.30
N ASP A 32 28.46 -11.06 -8.02
CA ASP A 32 29.79 -10.66 -7.56
C ASP A 32 29.86 -9.18 -7.16
N LYS A 33 30.75 -8.86 -6.21
CA LYS A 33 31.07 -7.48 -5.79
C LYS A 33 29.83 -6.70 -5.33
N ASN A 34 29.08 -7.31 -4.44
CA ASN A 34 27.99 -6.71 -3.69
C ASN A 34 28.27 -6.84 -2.19
N PRO A 35 27.89 -5.87 -1.34
CA PRO A 35 28.05 -5.94 0.12
C PRO A 35 26.96 -6.81 0.77
N LEU A 36 26.81 -8.06 0.30
CA LEU A 36 25.76 -8.96 0.78
C LEU A 36 25.98 -9.34 2.25
N GLN A 37 24.94 -9.13 3.05
CA GLN A 37 24.86 -9.52 4.46
C GLN A 37 23.94 -10.73 4.67
N TYR A 38 23.16 -11.10 3.65
CA TYR A 38 22.19 -12.19 3.71
C TYR A 38 21.98 -12.87 2.36
N VAL A 39 21.97 -14.20 2.40
CA VAL A 39 21.56 -15.06 1.29
C VAL A 39 20.49 -16.03 1.78
N PRO A 40 19.28 -16.04 1.19
CA PRO A 40 18.24 -17.01 1.53
C PRO A 40 18.71 -18.46 1.38
N LYS A 41 18.47 -19.32 2.38
CA LYS A 41 18.74 -20.76 2.24
C LYS A 41 17.99 -21.42 1.09
N SER A 42 16.88 -20.85 0.62
CA SER A 42 16.19 -21.35 -0.58
C SER A 42 17.08 -21.36 -1.84
N LEU A 43 18.13 -20.53 -1.87
CA LEU A 43 19.13 -20.51 -2.94
C LEU A 43 20.09 -21.71 -2.90
N LYS A 44 20.10 -22.49 -1.82
CA LYS A 44 20.87 -23.73 -1.72
C LYS A 44 20.47 -24.75 -2.78
N LYS A 45 19.21 -24.72 -3.24
CA LYS A 45 18.77 -25.57 -4.36
C LYS A 45 19.50 -25.23 -5.66
N LEU A 46 19.71 -23.95 -5.95
CA LEU A 46 20.48 -23.52 -7.13
C LEU A 46 21.98 -23.80 -6.97
N GLU A 47 22.48 -23.87 -5.73
CA GLU A 47 23.83 -24.31 -5.38
C GLU A 47 24.03 -25.80 -5.66
N ASP A 48 23.11 -26.63 -5.17
CA ASP A 48 23.11 -28.08 -5.36
C ASP A 48 22.98 -28.45 -6.85
N GLU A 49 22.20 -27.68 -7.62
CA GLU A 49 22.03 -27.83 -9.08
C GLU A 49 23.21 -27.27 -9.90
N ARG A 50 24.23 -26.68 -9.24
CA ARG A 50 25.37 -26.01 -9.88
C ARG A 50 24.94 -24.99 -10.93
N LYS A 51 23.91 -24.18 -10.64
CA LYS A 51 23.42 -23.09 -11.51
C LYS A 51 24.08 -21.73 -11.21
N PHE A 52 25.17 -21.77 -10.45
CA PHE A 52 25.99 -20.61 -10.10
C PHE A 52 27.33 -20.72 -10.82
N GLY A 53 27.61 -19.78 -11.73
CA GLY A 53 28.88 -19.78 -12.46
C GLY A 53 29.98 -19.03 -11.76
N TYR A 54 29.63 -17.90 -11.15
CA TYR A 54 30.56 -17.00 -10.49
C TYR A 54 29.84 -16.36 -9.30
N LEU A 55 29.68 -17.13 -8.22
CA LEU A 55 29.46 -16.59 -6.88
C LEU A 55 30.83 -16.49 -6.17
N TRP A 56 31.69 -15.62 -6.69
CA TRP A 56 32.92 -15.16 -6.05
C TRP A 56 34.19 -15.98 -6.30
N ASN A 57 35.12 -15.38 -7.04
CA ASN A 57 36.50 -15.83 -7.17
C ASN A 57 37.31 -15.61 -5.87
N LYS A 58 37.10 -16.49 -4.86
CA LYS A 58 38.09 -17.16 -3.96
C LYS A 58 37.52 -17.46 -2.54
N PRO A 59 37.90 -18.61 -1.92
CA PRO A 59 37.30 -19.17 -0.69
C PRO A 59 37.86 -18.59 0.64
N PRO A 60 37.22 -18.92 1.78
CA PRO A 60 36.00 -19.72 1.90
C PRO A 60 34.76 -18.84 1.96
N PHE A 61 33.75 -19.29 1.20
CA PHE A 61 32.37 -18.88 1.35
C PHE A 61 32.01 -18.86 2.83
N ASP A 62 31.56 -17.70 3.31
CA ASP A 62 31.02 -17.64 4.66
C ASP A 62 29.61 -18.22 4.64
N ALA A 63 29.54 -19.53 4.88
CA ALA A 63 28.28 -20.25 5.03
C ALA A 63 27.39 -19.67 6.14
N SER A 64 27.90 -18.77 6.99
CA SER A 64 27.10 -18.00 7.92
C SER A 64 26.10 -17.06 7.24
N LEU A 65 26.35 -16.64 5.99
CA LEU A 65 25.45 -15.75 5.24
C LEU A 65 24.16 -16.44 4.80
N PHE A 66 24.15 -17.78 4.72
CA PHE A 66 22.94 -18.56 4.46
C PHE A 66 22.07 -18.62 5.70
N MET A 67 21.03 -17.79 5.73
CA MET A 67 20.11 -17.74 6.87
C MET A 67 18.71 -18.19 6.44
N ASP A 68 17.95 -18.74 7.39
CA ASP A 68 16.54 -19.10 7.18
C ASP A 68 15.66 -17.85 7.05
N SER A 69 16.16 -16.69 7.52
CA SER A 69 15.47 -15.40 7.46
C SER A 69 16.49 -14.27 7.37
N PRO A 70 16.13 -13.14 6.74
CA PRO A 70 17.02 -11.99 6.66
C PRO A 70 17.40 -11.47 8.05
N PRO A 71 18.62 -10.93 8.22
CA PRO A 71 19.06 -10.33 9.47
C PRO A 71 18.16 -9.14 9.78
N VAL A 72 17.74 -9.07 11.04
CA VAL A 72 16.96 -7.96 11.57
C VAL A 72 17.81 -6.69 11.45
N PRO A 73 17.37 -5.65 10.71
CA PRO A 73 18.03 -4.35 10.75
C PRO A 73 18.15 -3.89 12.20
N GLN A 74 19.35 -3.44 12.56
CA GLN A 74 19.65 -3.08 13.95
C GLN A 74 19.15 -1.67 14.22
N PRO A 75 18.32 -1.46 15.25
CA PRO A 75 18.00 -0.12 15.69
C PRO A 75 19.24 0.55 16.32
N ASP A 76 19.23 1.88 16.37
CA ASP A 76 20.26 2.65 17.07
C ASP A 76 20.20 2.44 18.60
N GLU A 77 21.10 3.11 19.33
CA GLU A 77 21.16 3.06 20.80
C GLU A 77 19.85 3.50 21.49
N ASN A 78 19.02 4.28 20.80
CA ASN A 78 17.72 4.75 21.29
C ASN A 78 16.58 3.78 20.94
N GLY A 79 16.85 2.72 20.17
CA GLY A 79 15.85 1.76 19.71
C GLY A 79 15.09 2.20 18.46
N ILE A 80 15.67 3.12 17.68
CA ILE A 80 15.13 3.69 16.44
C ILE A 80 15.65 2.90 15.24
N LEU A 81 14.74 2.45 14.36
CA LEU A 81 15.10 1.77 13.13
C LEU A 81 15.10 2.70 11.90
N SER A 82 16.27 2.89 11.29
CA SER A 82 16.45 3.59 10.02
C SER A 82 16.40 2.62 8.84
N ILE A 83 15.38 2.75 7.97
CA ILE A 83 15.12 1.81 6.85
C ILE A 83 15.69 2.23 5.49
N GLY A 84 16.43 3.34 5.42
CA GLY A 84 17.24 3.72 4.25
C GLY A 84 16.44 4.04 2.97
N HIS A 85 17.10 3.89 1.80
CA HIS A 85 16.61 4.23 0.44
C HIS A 85 15.19 3.71 0.13
N PRO A 86 14.33 4.38 -0.69
CA PRO A 86 12.96 3.93 -0.93
C PRO A 86 12.90 2.52 -1.54
N ASP A 87 13.90 2.19 -2.36
CA ASP A 87 14.07 0.84 -2.92
C ASP A 87 14.32 -0.24 -1.86
N HIS A 88 14.94 0.11 -0.72
CA HIS A 88 15.13 -0.81 0.41
C HIS A 88 13.87 -0.94 1.26
N VAL A 89 13.05 0.12 1.33
CA VAL A 89 11.78 0.12 2.05
C VAL A 89 10.81 -0.87 1.41
N GLN A 90 10.73 -0.94 0.07
CA GLN A 90 9.87 -1.92 -0.60
C GLN A 90 10.25 -3.36 -0.24
N TRP A 91 11.54 -3.70 -0.36
CA TRP A 91 12.03 -5.02 0.01
C TRP A 91 11.76 -5.31 1.49
N PHE A 92 12.07 -4.36 2.37
CA PHE A 92 11.82 -4.50 3.81
C PHE A 92 10.34 -4.73 4.09
N PHE A 93 9.47 -4.04 3.37
CA PHE A 93 8.02 -4.16 3.49
C PHE A 93 7.51 -5.51 2.99
N ASP A 94 8.03 -5.98 1.86
CA ASP A 94 7.69 -7.29 1.31
C ASP A 94 8.16 -8.41 2.24
N GLU A 95 9.36 -8.32 2.79
CA GLU A 95 9.85 -9.28 3.80
C GLU A 95 9.04 -9.16 5.10
N TYR A 96 8.80 -7.96 5.61
CA TYR A 96 8.00 -7.73 6.83
C TYR A 96 6.57 -8.26 6.72
N ARG A 97 5.93 -8.12 5.56
CA ARG A 97 4.56 -8.62 5.35
C ARG A 97 4.49 -10.11 5.09
N ASN A 98 5.42 -10.64 4.32
CA ASN A 98 5.36 -12.03 3.85
C ASN A 98 6.10 -13.02 4.76
N ASN A 99 6.92 -12.54 5.69
CA ASN A 99 7.67 -13.38 6.64
C ASN A 99 7.25 -13.10 8.09
N PRO A 100 6.37 -13.94 8.69
CA PRO A 100 5.89 -13.78 10.07
C PRO A 100 7.01 -13.80 11.12
N ASP A 101 8.07 -14.58 10.90
CA ASP A 101 9.19 -14.66 11.83
C ASP A 101 10.03 -13.38 11.79
N PHE A 102 10.27 -12.83 10.59
CA PHE A 102 10.92 -11.53 10.44
C PHE A 102 10.09 -10.42 11.11
N LYS A 103 8.77 -10.41 10.89
CA LYS A 103 7.85 -9.49 11.55
C LYS A 103 7.96 -9.52 13.07
N LYS A 104 7.92 -10.72 13.65
CA LYS A 104 8.02 -10.93 15.10
C LYS A 104 9.38 -10.49 15.65
N GLN A 105 10.46 -10.73 14.90
CA GLN A 105 11.81 -10.31 15.28
C GLN A 105 11.95 -8.78 15.27
N ILE A 106 11.44 -8.10 14.24
CA ILE A 106 11.43 -6.64 14.14
C ILE A 106 10.62 -6.01 15.27
N GLN A 107 9.40 -6.51 15.52
CA GLN A 107 8.54 -6.02 16.60
C GLN A 107 9.17 -6.19 17.99
N LYS A 108 10.05 -7.18 18.18
CA LYS A 108 10.80 -7.38 19.43
C LYS A 108 12.01 -6.46 19.55
N ALA A 109 12.68 -6.17 18.42
CA ALA A 109 13.93 -5.41 18.39
C ALA A 109 13.70 -3.89 18.41
N VAL A 110 12.67 -3.41 17.71
CA VAL A 110 12.44 -1.99 17.48
C VAL A 110 11.50 -1.42 18.55
N LYS A 111 11.93 -0.35 19.23
CA LYS A 111 11.08 0.36 20.21
C LYS A 111 10.17 1.37 19.52
N ARG A 112 10.70 2.09 18.54
CA ARG A 112 10.03 3.17 17.81
C ARG A 112 10.69 3.34 16.45
N ILE A 113 9.97 3.83 15.45
CA ILE A 113 10.57 4.36 14.23
C ILE A 113 10.56 5.89 14.35
N GLU A 114 11.63 6.62 14.03
CA GLU A 114 11.64 8.10 14.09
C GLU A 114 11.83 8.72 12.70
N TYR A 115 11.39 9.97 12.59
CA TYR A 115 11.51 10.78 11.38
C TYR A 115 12.45 11.93 11.68
N THR A 116 13.46 12.14 10.84
CA THR A 116 14.30 13.34 10.92
C THR A 116 14.07 14.19 9.67
N ASP A 117 13.83 15.48 9.87
CA ASP A 117 13.78 16.50 8.81
C ASP A 117 15.20 16.87 8.30
N PHE A 118 16.22 16.13 8.73
CA PHE A 118 17.62 16.45 8.45
C PHE A 118 18.17 15.57 7.33
N PHE A 119 18.49 16.27 6.24
CA PHE A 119 19.22 15.80 5.07
C PHE A 119 20.59 15.27 5.47
N GLU A 120 20.80 13.95 5.46
CA GLU A 120 22.09 13.31 5.13
C GLU A 120 22.00 11.78 5.01
N GLU A 121 20.97 11.16 5.58
CA GLU A 121 20.57 9.79 5.29
C GLU A 121 19.15 9.78 4.72
N LEU A 122 18.78 8.76 3.95
CA LEU A 122 17.63 8.86 3.08
C LEU A 122 16.34 9.26 3.82
N VAL A 123 15.91 10.49 3.56
CA VAL A 123 14.73 11.12 4.13
C VAL A 123 13.51 10.54 3.43
N VAL A 124 12.75 9.69 4.11
CA VAL A 124 11.36 9.45 3.69
C VAL A 124 10.58 10.69 4.13
N PRO A 125 10.10 11.54 3.21
CA PRO A 125 9.42 12.77 3.60
C PRO A 125 8.22 12.42 4.47
N MET A 126 8.01 13.16 5.55
CA MET A 126 6.82 13.01 6.40
C MET A 126 5.55 13.30 5.59
N PRO A 127 4.46 12.50 5.72
CA PRO A 127 3.19 12.92 5.15
C PRO A 127 2.82 14.26 5.77
N ILE A 128 2.43 15.19 4.91
CA ILE A 128 2.27 16.59 5.31
C ILE A 128 0.86 16.72 5.87
N LEU A 129 0.75 17.00 7.17
CA LEU A 129 -0.51 17.43 7.77
C LEU A 129 -0.68 18.93 7.51
N ARG A 130 -1.36 19.27 6.42
CA ARG A 130 -1.71 20.66 6.10
C ARG A 130 -2.92 21.10 6.89
N MET A 131 -2.83 22.28 7.50
CA MET A 131 -3.95 22.97 8.09
C MET A 131 -4.41 24.06 7.13
N TYR A 132 -5.67 23.99 6.73
CA TYR A 132 -6.33 25.03 5.95
C TYR A 132 -7.24 25.84 6.88
N PRO A 133 -7.14 27.17 6.90
CA PRO A 133 -8.06 28.00 7.67
C PRO A 133 -9.48 27.86 7.10
N GLY A 134 -10.43 27.39 7.91
CA GLY A 134 -11.86 27.36 7.57
C GLY A 134 -12.63 28.51 8.22
N GLU A 135 -13.85 28.75 7.75
CA GLU A 135 -14.70 29.86 8.24
C GLU A 135 -15.12 29.69 9.71
N SER A 136 -15.30 28.44 10.18
CA SER A 136 -15.69 28.11 11.56
C SER A 136 -14.61 27.35 12.32
N GLU A 137 -13.92 26.40 11.66
CA GLU A 137 -12.86 25.57 12.26
C GLU A 137 -11.77 25.27 11.22
N PRO A 138 -10.51 25.08 11.65
CA PRO A 138 -9.43 24.67 10.75
C PRO A 138 -9.68 23.28 10.17
N GLN A 139 -9.39 23.11 8.88
CA GLN A 139 -9.45 21.82 8.20
C GLN A 139 -8.08 21.18 8.10
N TYR A 140 -7.98 19.92 8.51
CA TYR A 140 -6.73 19.17 8.45
C TYR A 140 -6.73 18.17 7.28
N CYS A 141 -5.75 18.32 6.38
CA CYS A 141 -5.53 17.45 5.25
C CYS A 141 -4.21 16.69 5.42
N LEU A 142 -4.24 15.37 5.33
CA LEU A 142 -3.04 14.55 5.28
C LEU A 142 -2.69 14.27 3.81
N GLU A 143 -1.56 14.81 3.38
CA GLU A 143 -1.09 14.72 2.00
C GLU A 143 0.13 13.80 1.88
N PHE A 144 0.15 13.07 0.77
CA PHE A 144 1.23 12.20 0.40
C PHE A 144 1.71 12.54 -1.02
N ASP A 145 3.03 12.67 -1.18
CA ASP A 145 3.68 13.03 -2.45
C ASP A 145 4.09 11.79 -3.26
N SER A 146 4.06 10.59 -2.67
CA SER A 146 4.42 9.34 -3.35
C SER A 146 3.81 8.11 -2.69
N GLU A 147 3.71 7.01 -3.46
CA GLU A 147 3.38 5.68 -2.94
C GLU A 147 4.27 5.29 -1.74
N TRP A 148 5.56 5.60 -1.85
CA TRP A 148 6.58 5.27 -0.85
C TRP A 148 6.28 5.85 0.52
N GLN A 149 5.82 7.10 0.56
CA GLN A 149 5.45 7.77 1.79
C GLN A 149 4.25 7.11 2.47
N VAL A 150 3.30 6.60 1.66
CA VAL A 150 2.14 5.86 2.16
C VAL A 150 2.57 4.52 2.76
N LEU A 151 3.45 3.79 2.06
CA LEU A 151 3.97 2.50 2.52
C LEU A 151 4.77 2.65 3.82
N ALA A 152 5.63 3.66 3.92
CA ALA A 152 6.40 3.94 5.12
C ALA A 152 5.50 4.28 6.33
N ALA A 153 4.49 5.14 6.13
CA ALA A 153 3.52 5.45 7.17
C ALA A 153 2.73 4.21 7.63
N THR A 154 2.40 3.33 6.68
CA THR A 154 1.72 2.05 6.96
C THR A 154 2.59 1.12 7.78
N LEU A 155 3.85 0.95 7.38
CA LEU A 155 4.80 0.07 8.03
C LEU A 155 5.05 0.47 9.48
N ARG A 156 5.25 1.77 9.72
CA ARG A 156 5.40 2.31 11.07
C ARG A 156 4.21 1.95 11.94
N PHE A 157 3.01 2.21 11.44
CA PHE A 157 1.78 1.83 12.13
C PHE A 157 1.74 0.33 12.45
N GLU A 158 2.17 -0.54 11.54
CA GLU A 158 2.22 -1.99 11.76
C GLU A 158 3.33 -2.45 12.72
N ILE A 159 4.42 -1.69 12.88
CA ILE A 159 5.58 -2.04 13.72
C ILE A 159 5.41 -1.52 15.14
N ASP A 160 5.27 -0.21 15.32
CA ASP A 160 5.30 0.41 16.65
C ASP A 160 3.90 0.76 17.17
N GLY A 161 2.86 0.62 16.34
CA GLY A 161 1.49 0.98 16.69
C GLY A 161 1.30 2.49 16.93
N THR A 162 2.33 3.30 16.72
CA THR A 162 2.30 4.75 16.97
C THR A 162 1.76 5.45 15.73
N PHE A 163 0.45 5.71 15.76
CA PHE A 163 -0.15 6.71 14.92
C PHE A 163 -0.02 8.06 15.63
N ARG A 164 0.65 9.05 15.03
CA ARG A 164 0.80 10.36 15.69
C ARG A 164 -0.58 10.94 15.99
N GLU A 165 -0.81 11.36 17.24
CA GLU A 165 -2.11 11.89 17.68
C GLU A 165 -2.59 13.06 16.81
N GLU A 166 -1.67 13.83 16.23
CA GLU A 166 -1.97 14.92 15.30
C GLU A 166 -2.72 14.43 14.04
N PHE A 167 -2.39 13.25 13.52
CA PHE A 167 -3.05 12.70 12.35
C PHE A 167 -4.47 12.23 12.65
N LYS A 168 -4.85 12.01 13.91
CA LYS A 168 -6.25 11.71 14.27
C LYS A 168 -7.18 12.91 14.05
N LYS A 169 -6.63 14.12 13.92
CA LYS A 169 -7.39 15.34 13.58
C LYS A 169 -7.71 15.44 12.10
N THR A 170 -7.10 14.60 11.26
CA THR A 170 -7.27 14.62 9.81
C THR A 170 -8.74 14.46 9.42
N GLN A 171 -9.21 15.39 8.61
CA GLN A 171 -10.53 15.35 7.98
C GLN A 171 -10.44 14.96 6.51
N ASN A 172 -9.36 15.35 5.84
CA ASN A 172 -9.19 15.09 4.42
C ASN A 172 -7.93 14.25 4.18
N ILE A 173 -7.98 13.24 3.33
CA ILE A 173 -6.79 12.50 2.90
C ILE A 173 -6.70 12.52 1.38
N ASN A 174 -5.56 12.99 0.87
CA ASN A 174 -5.26 12.97 -0.55
C ASN A 174 -4.32 11.82 -0.90
N PHE A 175 -4.84 10.83 -1.63
CA PHE A 175 -4.09 9.71 -2.19
C PHE A 175 -4.18 9.65 -3.72
N ILE A 176 -4.55 10.74 -4.40
CA ILE A 176 -4.78 10.73 -5.85
C ILE A 176 -3.48 10.35 -6.57
N GLY A 177 -3.55 9.37 -7.48
CA GLY A 177 -2.45 9.08 -8.39
C GLY A 177 -1.20 8.45 -7.75
N LEU A 178 -1.32 7.87 -6.54
CA LEU A 178 -0.20 7.31 -5.79
C LEU A 178 0.06 5.83 -6.06
N GLY A 179 -0.49 5.26 -7.14
CA GLY A 179 -0.24 3.86 -7.52
C GLY A 179 -0.80 2.81 -6.55
N LEU A 180 -1.63 3.21 -5.57
CA LEU A 180 -2.04 2.32 -4.48
C LEU A 180 -2.83 1.12 -4.99
N THR A 181 -2.47 -0.07 -4.52
CA THR A 181 -3.24 -1.30 -4.79
C THR A 181 -4.26 -1.62 -3.69
N LYS A 182 -4.11 -1.01 -2.51
CA LYS A 182 -4.99 -1.16 -1.33
C LYS A 182 -5.02 0.13 -0.51
N ILE A 183 -6.10 0.36 0.24
CA ILE A 183 -6.17 1.44 1.22
C ILE A 183 -5.34 1.07 2.46
N PRO A 184 -4.42 1.94 2.93
CA PRO A 184 -3.63 1.69 4.12
C PRO A 184 -4.47 1.47 5.39
N PRO A 185 -4.16 0.46 6.23
CA PRO A 185 -4.92 0.18 7.45
C PRO A 185 -5.04 1.34 8.45
N PHE A 186 -4.04 2.22 8.52
CA PHE A 186 -4.05 3.37 9.45
C PHE A 186 -5.18 4.37 9.14
N VAL A 187 -5.64 4.44 7.89
CA VAL A 187 -6.73 5.33 7.47
C VAL A 187 -7.98 5.10 8.31
N PHE A 188 -8.29 3.83 8.61
CA PHE A 188 -9.47 3.46 9.39
C PHE A 188 -9.37 3.79 10.89
N GLN A 189 -8.23 4.28 11.35
CA GLN A 189 -8.08 4.82 12.71
C GLN A 189 -8.36 6.33 12.79
N CYS A 190 -8.35 7.03 11.66
CA CYS A 190 -8.63 8.46 11.59
C CYS A 190 -10.14 8.69 11.55
N ARG A 191 -10.80 8.58 12.71
CA ARG A 191 -12.27 8.65 12.82
C ARG A 191 -12.88 10.02 12.49
N ASN A 192 -12.04 11.04 12.32
CA ASN A 192 -12.47 12.38 11.93
C ASN A 192 -12.50 12.61 10.41
N ILE A 193 -12.13 11.61 9.60
CA ILE A 193 -12.13 11.76 8.15
C ILE A 193 -13.55 12.06 7.63
N GLU A 194 -13.62 13.13 6.85
CA GLU A 194 -14.78 13.60 6.10
C GLU A 194 -14.59 13.39 4.59
N LYS A 195 -13.37 13.43 4.07
CA LYS A 195 -13.10 13.28 2.63
C LYS A 195 -11.89 12.40 2.37
N ILE A 196 -12.04 11.42 1.48
CA ILE A 196 -10.92 10.64 0.97
C ILE A 196 -10.91 10.73 -0.56
N PHE A 197 -9.75 11.07 -1.11
CA PHE A 197 -9.49 11.10 -2.54
C PHE A 197 -8.56 9.93 -2.91
N LEU A 198 -9.08 8.88 -3.53
CA LEU A 198 -8.33 7.70 -3.99
C LEU A 198 -8.39 7.55 -5.52
N GLU A 199 -8.75 8.59 -6.25
CA GLU A 199 -8.86 8.55 -7.70
C GLU A 199 -7.51 8.23 -8.36
N ARG A 200 -7.56 7.55 -9.52
CA ARG A 200 -6.37 7.23 -10.35
C ARG A 200 -5.34 6.35 -9.63
N ASN A 201 -5.82 5.35 -8.88
CA ASN A 201 -4.99 4.33 -8.26
C ASN A 201 -5.23 2.95 -8.92
N GLN A 202 -4.72 1.87 -8.31
CA GLN A 202 -4.86 0.50 -8.80
C GLN A 202 -5.63 -0.38 -7.80
N ILE A 203 -6.52 0.23 -7.00
CA ILE A 203 -7.18 -0.43 -5.88
C ILE A 203 -8.14 -1.49 -6.40
N LYS A 204 -7.98 -2.73 -5.92
CA LYS A 204 -8.78 -3.88 -6.34
C LYS A 204 -9.99 -4.15 -5.45
N GLU A 205 -9.88 -3.78 -4.18
CA GLU A 205 -10.90 -4.05 -3.16
C GLU A 205 -11.06 -2.85 -2.23
N LEU A 206 -12.31 -2.51 -1.91
CA LEU A 206 -12.65 -1.61 -0.82
C LEU A 206 -13.02 -2.45 0.41
N PRO A 207 -12.30 -2.33 1.54
CA PRO A 207 -12.52 -3.20 2.69
C PRO A 207 -13.78 -2.80 3.47
N GLU A 208 -14.43 -3.78 4.14
CA GLU A 208 -15.57 -3.56 5.06
C GLU A 208 -15.26 -2.55 6.17
N LYS A 209 -13.98 -2.36 6.51
CA LYS A 209 -13.52 -1.35 7.47
C LYS A 209 -13.83 0.09 7.03
N ILE A 210 -14.25 0.34 5.79
CA ILE A 210 -14.69 1.67 5.36
C ILE A 210 -15.83 2.22 6.22
N ALA A 211 -16.72 1.35 6.75
CA ALA A 211 -17.79 1.72 7.67
C ALA A 211 -17.30 2.33 9.00
N LEU A 212 -16.00 2.23 9.31
CA LEU A 212 -15.41 2.85 10.50
C LEU A 212 -15.29 4.38 10.37
N LEU A 213 -15.42 4.91 9.16
CA LEU A 213 -15.30 6.34 8.86
C LEU A 213 -16.69 7.00 8.85
N GLU A 214 -17.34 7.03 10.01
CA GLU A 214 -18.73 7.48 10.18
C GLU A 214 -18.98 8.96 9.81
N LYS A 215 -17.91 9.77 9.68
CA LYS A 215 -17.97 11.17 9.24
C LYS A 215 -17.77 11.36 7.74
N LEU A 216 -17.52 10.29 6.98
CA LEU A 216 -17.18 10.37 5.58
C LEU A 216 -18.34 10.95 4.76
N THR A 217 -18.07 12.07 4.09
CA THR A 217 -19.00 12.80 3.21
C THR A 217 -18.63 12.68 1.73
N PHE A 218 -17.34 12.49 1.44
CA PHE A 218 -16.82 12.31 0.08
C PHE A 218 -15.89 11.10 0.01
N LEU A 219 -16.16 10.19 -0.92
CA LEU A 219 -15.30 9.04 -1.23
C LEU A 219 -15.00 8.98 -2.72
N GLY A 220 -13.79 9.39 -3.09
CA GLY A 220 -13.32 9.37 -4.46
C GLY A 220 -12.66 8.04 -4.80
N LEU A 221 -13.22 7.24 -5.72
CA LEU A 221 -12.67 5.94 -6.15
C LEU A 221 -12.60 5.79 -7.67
N GLY A 222 -12.86 6.85 -8.43
CA GLY A 222 -12.79 6.82 -9.90
C GLY A 222 -11.42 6.40 -10.43
N CYS A 223 -11.37 5.76 -11.60
CA CYS A 223 -10.14 5.25 -12.23
C CYS A 223 -9.35 4.31 -11.30
N ASN A 224 -9.97 3.19 -10.89
CA ASN A 224 -9.35 2.14 -10.09
C ASN A 224 -9.62 0.75 -10.72
N ASN A 225 -9.24 -0.32 -10.02
CA ASN A 225 -9.46 -1.70 -10.46
C ASN A 225 -10.53 -2.41 -9.61
N LEU A 226 -11.50 -1.66 -9.06
CA LEU A 226 -12.55 -2.22 -8.22
C LEU A 226 -13.45 -3.12 -9.05
N GLN A 227 -13.57 -4.36 -8.59
CA GLN A 227 -14.53 -5.29 -9.15
C GLN A 227 -15.83 -5.25 -8.36
N GLN A 228 -15.79 -5.10 -7.03
CA GLN A 228 -16.97 -5.13 -6.18
C GLN A 228 -16.95 -4.04 -5.11
N LEU A 229 -18.11 -3.76 -4.52
CA LEU A 229 -18.28 -2.86 -3.40
C LEU A 229 -18.73 -3.62 -2.14
N PRO A 230 -18.20 -3.29 -0.95
CA PRO A 230 -18.61 -3.92 0.30
C PRO A 230 -19.98 -3.43 0.76
N LEU A 231 -20.72 -4.28 1.48
CA LEU A 231 -22.03 -3.90 2.06
C LEU A 231 -21.87 -2.84 3.17
N ALA A 232 -20.70 -2.74 3.80
CA ALA A 232 -20.35 -1.67 4.73
C ALA A 232 -20.64 -0.24 4.24
N LEU A 233 -20.68 0.00 2.93
CA LEU A 233 -21.02 1.33 2.40
C LEU A 233 -22.43 1.78 2.81
N GLU A 234 -23.35 0.85 3.06
CA GLU A 234 -24.71 1.16 3.55
C GLU A 234 -24.72 1.80 4.95
N ARG A 235 -23.61 1.73 5.69
CA ARG A 235 -23.47 2.30 7.04
C ARG A 235 -22.91 3.72 7.05
N LEU A 236 -22.57 4.27 5.89
CA LEU A 236 -21.99 5.60 5.77
C LEU A 236 -23.10 6.64 5.62
N ASP A 237 -23.88 6.84 6.68
CA ASP A 237 -25.09 7.67 6.66
C ASP A 237 -24.85 9.11 6.20
N LYS A 238 -23.63 9.63 6.41
CA LYS A 238 -23.22 10.99 6.04
C LYS A 238 -22.62 11.10 4.64
N LEU A 239 -22.52 10.00 3.90
CA LEU A 239 -21.89 10.00 2.58
C LEU A 239 -22.77 10.77 1.60
N ARG A 240 -22.23 11.86 1.05
CA ARG A 240 -22.91 12.73 0.09
C ARG A 240 -22.47 12.48 -1.34
N VAL A 241 -21.20 12.15 -1.54
CA VAL A 241 -20.61 11.98 -2.86
C VAL A 241 -19.74 10.73 -2.89
N ILE A 242 -19.96 9.89 -3.90
CA ILE A 242 -19.09 8.76 -4.23
C ILE A 242 -18.78 8.75 -5.73
N THR A 243 -17.51 8.62 -6.10
CA THR A 243 -17.08 8.46 -7.49
C THR A 243 -16.58 7.05 -7.71
N LEU A 244 -17.12 6.37 -8.71
CA LEU A 244 -16.86 4.95 -9.03
C LEU A 244 -16.64 4.75 -10.53
N ASP A 245 -16.67 5.83 -11.32
CA ASP A 245 -16.39 5.81 -12.76
C ASP A 245 -15.07 5.14 -13.08
N LEU A 246 -14.98 4.56 -14.27
CA LEU A 246 -13.75 3.92 -14.77
C LEU A 246 -13.21 2.84 -13.81
N ASN A 247 -14.09 1.95 -13.35
CA ASN A 247 -13.74 0.73 -12.61
C ASN A 247 -14.32 -0.52 -13.32
N PRO A 248 -13.61 -1.66 -13.34
CA PRO A 248 -14.02 -2.88 -14.03
C PRO A 248 -14.98 -3.72 -13.18
N PHE A 249 -16.16 -3.18 -12.85
CA PHE A 249 -17.20 -3.92 -12.14
C PHE A 249 -17.70 -5.10 -12.98
N ASP A 250 -17.40 -6.33 -12.56
CA ASP A 250 -17.84 -7.58 -13.21
C ASP A 250 -19.35 -7.85 -13.02
N HIS A 251 -20.04 -8.59 -13.90
CA HIS A 251 -21.50 -8.80 -13.82
C HIS A 251 -21.82 -10.28 -13.48
N PRO A 252 -22.82 -10.65 -12.62
CA PRO A 252 -23.76 -9.86 -11.82
C PRO A 252 -23.59 -10.06 -10.29
N TYR A 253 -23.39 -8.97 -9.53
CA TYR A 253 -23.34 -9.04 -8.06
C TYR A 253 -24.68 -9.45 -7.43
N ALA A 254 -24.62 -10.45 -6.54
CA ALA A 254 -25.70 -10.81 -5.62
C ALA A 254 -25.69 -9.96 -4.33
N GLN A 255 -24.59 -9.25 -4.03
CA GLN A 255 -24.39 -8.48 -2.80
C GLN A 255 -23.85 -7.08 -3.12
N MET A 256 -24.67 -6.25 -3.76
CA MET A 256 -24.33 -4.86 -4.03
C MET A 256 -24.91 -3.98 -2.92
N PRO A 257 -24.18 -2.98 -2.40
CA PRO A 257 -24.70 -2.11 -1.36
C PRO A 257 -25.87 -1.26 -1.89
N HIS A 258 -26.89 -1.11 -1.05
CA HIS A 258 -28.04 -0.26 -1.28
C HIS A 258 -27.72 1.23 -1.08
N LEU A 259 -26.80 1.76 -1.88
CA LEU A 259 -26.38 3.17 -1.81
C LEU A 259 -27.55 4.14 -1.99
N GLU A 260 -28.59 3.74 -2.72
CA GLU A 260 -29.81 4.53 -2.92
C GLU A 260 -30.58 4.82 -1.62
N ARG A 261 -30.30 4.07 -0.55
CA ARG A 261 -30.95 4.22 0.76
C ARG A 261 -30.19 5.16 1.70
N LEU A 262 -28.98 5.57 1.34
CA LEU A 262 -28.21 6.49 2.15
C LEU A 262 -28.92 7.85 2.21
N PRO A 263 -29.16 8.40 3.42
CA PRO A 263 -30.07 9.53 3.60
C PRO A 263 -29.54 10.82 2.99
N ASP A 264 -28.23 11.03 3.03
CA ASP A 264 -27.56 12.25 2.58
C ASP A 264 -26.91 12.12 1.20
N LEU A 265 -27.09 10.99 0.50
CA LEU A 265 -26.40 10.76 -0.77
C LEU A 265 -26.96 11.64 -1.88
N GLU A 266 -26.11 12.52 -2.40
CA GLU A 266 -26.44 13.52 -3.41
C GLU A 266 -25.88 13.16 -4.78
N HIS A 267 -24.69 12.54 -4.83
CA HIS A 267 -23.98 12.30 -6.08
C HIS A 267 -23.34 10.92 -6.15
N ILE A 268 -23.59 10.23 -7.27
CA ILE A 268 -22.89 9.00 -7.64
C ILE A 268 -22.37 9.18 -9.08
N SER A 269 -21.07 9.01 -9.26
CA SER A 269 -20.45 8.89 -10.59
C SER A 269 -20.18 7.41 -10.87
N VAL A 270 -20.80 6.86 -11.91
CA VAL A 270 -20.72 5.43 -12.31
C VAL A 270 -20.90 5.32 -13.82
N ASP A 271 -20.23 4.34 -14.43
CA ASP A 271 -20.29 4.11 -15.87
C ASP A 271 -20.89 2.74 -16.22
N GLY A 272 -21.21 2.56 -17.50
CA GLY A 272 -21.56 1.27 -18.07
C GLY A 272 -22.81 0.61 -17.48
N GLU A 273 -22.74 -0.70 -17.27
CA GLU A 273 -23.85 -1.53 -16.80
C GLU A 273 -24.19 -1.28 -15.31
N LEU A 274 -23.19 -0.94 -14.49
CA LEU A 274 -23.41 -0.61 -13.08
C LEU A 274 -24.32 0.62 -12.93
N ALA A 275 -24.12 1.63 -13.78
CA ALA A 275 -24.98 2.81 -13.81
C ALA A 275 -26.45 2.41 -14.04
N GLN A 276 -26.72 1.58 -15.06
CA GLN A 276 -28.10 1.15 -15.39
C GLN A 276 -28.80 0.47 -14.21
N ARG A 277 -28.07 -0.35 -13.44
CA ARG A 277 -28.63 -1.08 -12.29
C ARG A 277 -28.90 -0.16 -11.10
N LEU A 278 -27.96 0.73 -10.76
CA LEU A 278 -28.14 1.74 -9.71
C LEU A 278 -29.28 2.71 -10.07
N TYR A 279 -29.39 3.13 -11.33
CA TYR A 279 -30.53 3.92 -11.81
C TYR A 279 -31.86 3.20 -11.58
N GLY A 280 -31.91 1.89 -11.81
CA GLY A 280 -33.08 1.05 -11.55
C GLY A 280 -33.48 1.03 -10.07
N GLN A 281 -32.50 0.85 -9.17
CA GLN A 281 -32.73 0.86 -7.72
C GLN A 281 -33.19 2.24 -7.22
N CYS A 282 -32.53 3.33 -7.63
CA CYS A 282 -32.86 4.69 -7.22
C CYS A 282 -34.24 5.17 -7.68
N LYS A 283 -34.71 4.74 -8.87
CA LYS A 283 -36.07 5.05 -9.34
C LYS A 283 -37.15 4.41 -8.46
N CYS A 284 -36.87 3.25 -7.88
CA CYS A 284 -37.80 2.55 -6.98
C CYS A 284 -37.81 3.13 -5.57
N SER A 285 -36.73 3.78 -5.12
CA SER A 285 -36.58 4.32 -3.75
C SER A 285 -36.93 5.81 -3.60
N GLY A 286 -37.13 6.56 -4.69
CA GLY A 286 -37.50 7.98 -4.63
C GLY A 286 -36.35 8.92 -4.23
N THR A 287 -35.10 8.48 -4.35
CA THR A 287 -33.91 9.20 -3.87
C THR A 287 -33.52 10.38 -4.77
N ARG A 288 -33.00 11.47 -4.20
CA ARG A 288 -32.53 12.70 -4.91
C ARG A 288 -31.13 12.57 -5.55
N VAL A 289 -30.66 11.35 -5.81
CA VAL A 289 -29.29 11.08 -6.27
C VAL A 289 -29.10 11.60 -7.70
N ARG A 290 -28.13 12.50 -7.87
CA ARG A 290 -27.67 12.94 -9.20
C ARG A 290 -26.61 11.97 -9.70
N PHE A 291 -26.92 11.33 -10.80
CA PHE A 291 -25.97 10.48 -11.51
C PHE A 291 -25.22 11.29 -12.57
N ARG A 292 -23.89 11.18 -12.59
CA ARG A 292 -23.09 11.59 -13.75
C ARG A 292 -22.60 10.33 -14.43
N GLN A 293 -23.19 10.04 -15.59
CA GLN A 293 -22.71 9.01 -16.49
C GLN A 293 -21.60 9.65 -17.34
N LEU A 294 -20.37 9.12 -17.31
CA LEU A 294 -19.46 9.40 -18.41
C LEU A 294 -20.03 8.61 -19.60
N ILE A 295 -20.78 9.30 -20.44
CA ILE A 295 -21.12 8.77 -21.76
C ILE A 295 -19.78 8.48 -22.40
N ASN A 296 -19.47 7.21 -22.65
CA ASN A 296 -18.38 6.78 -23.50
C ASN A 296 -18.52 7.52 -24.84
N GLN A 297 -17.90 8.68 -24.97
CA GLN A 297 -17.49 9.18 -26.26
C GLN A 297 -16.31 8.30 -26.65
N SER A 298 -16.64 7.27 -27.40
CA SER A 298 -15.72 6.51 -28.21
C SER A 298 -14.83 7.47 -28.98
N PHE A 299 -13.52 7.39 -28.74
CA PHE A 299 -12.48 7.86 -29.65
C PHE A 299 -11.31 6.87 -29.60
#